data_AF-A0A963TBU8-F1
#
_entry.id   AF-A0A963TBU8-F1
#
_cell.length_a   1.000
_cell.length_b   1.000
_cell.length_c   1.000
_cell.angle_alpha   90.00
_cell.angle_beta   90.00
_cell.angle_gamma   90.00
#
_symmetry.space_group_name_H-M   'P 1'
#
loop_
_entity.id
_entity.type
_entity.pdbx_description
1 polymer ?
#
loop_
_entity_poly.entity_id
_entity_poly.type
_entity_poly.pdbx_seq_one_letter_code
_entity_poly.pdbx_strand_id
1 'polypeptide(L)'
;MATMKKILKRLIYGYVVFVFLAFHAAAFAYGYSWLSSLSKPLNVMALDFSYKLDNRFSGAGGAMRAALFSTGLLQDPTPFLRENLSFDLPRWRGTGANALRRDTAPRYGLRGDPIALDDDNRFGLTPRAVTTKTVKVGSAAELAQALAQARAGQEIVLAPGVYHLAPGTKLDTAAGGDAKSPIVLRGETVSGTVLEFGADAQIRINHSHWVMSDLILRGACVVGKPPCGVPLVVSAGASALTLRNLFASGFDLLVQGQPGDRNSLIDGSTLVGGALTDSPAWRQALNKEISKAETGQKLVVVCPEKGPPPTCGQTNLYRALQAVGAGGVVLLQTGVYNQAVAITEADVTLIAEPGAHLQGKFTDGKGALVLKANRAVIDGLECSQIRVGSGNGACVRQDRGDFILRGVHFHHNQMAVLTGQLGGTVLIEDSYFHHSGNFKWGALGHNVYVNSGDFTFRRSWTIRAGLEGHELKSRAKVTRIEDSLLATVDAVDSRTIDLPNAGELIIENSVIHEGPRSANWDVIGYGLEVKGESKYEVNRVTMRNNTIVSDAFNAVNVLNARNTDDVTFADNVVVGKVKDQRRGNTYYDDRAAAGLPAYPQLVPLHGVGTGQ
;
A
#
# COMPACT_ATOMS: atom_id res chain seq x y z
N MET A 1 39.84 -30.41 -25.68
CA MET A 1 39.26 -30.57 -27.05
C MET A 1 37.73 -30.65 -27.09
N ALA A 2 37.04 -31.39 -26.21
CA ALA A 2 35.57 -31.52 -26.24
C ALA A 2 34.80 -30.20 -25.98
N THR A 3 35.32 -29.33 -25.10
CA THR A 3 34.75 -28.01 -24.79
C THR A 3 34.85 -27.04 -25.96
N MET A 4 35.97 -27.07 -26.69
CA MET A 4 36.22 -26.22 -27.85
C MET A 4 35.36 -26.64 -29.05
N LYS A 5 35.14 -27.94 -29.25
CA LYS A 5 34.17 -28.46 -30.25
C LYS A 5 32.72 -28.07 -29.92
N LYS A 6 32.34 -28.00 -28.63
CA LYS A 6 31.00 -27.53 -28.21
C LYS A 6 30.82 -26.02 -28.43
N ILE A 7 31.84 -25.21 -28.19
CA ILE A 7 31.81 -23.76 -28.43
C ILE A 7 31.77 -23.47 -29.93
N LEU A 8 32.60 -24.16 -30.72
CA LEU A 8 32.65 -24.01 -32.17
C LEU A 8 31.33 -24.44 -32.84
N LYS A 9 30.73 -25.58 -32.43
CA LYS A 9 29.39 -25.98 -32.90
C LYS A 9 28.32 -24.92 -32.60
N ARG A 10 28.41 -24.21 -31.46
CA ARG A 10 27.44 -23.19 -31.04
C ARG A 10 27.63 -21.86 -31.76
N LEU A 11 28.87 -21.46 -32.04
CA LEU A 11 29.17 -20.29 -32.86
C LEU A 11 28.76 -20.51 -34.32
N ILE A 12 28.99 -21.72 -34.86
CA ILE A 12 28.50 -22.11 -36.19
C ILE A 12 26.97 -22.09 -36.20
N TYR A 13 26.30 -22.61 -35.17
CA TYR A 13 24.84 -22.59 -35.08
C TYR A 13 24.28 -21.15 -35.00
N GLY A 14 24.88 -20.28 -34.19
CA GLY A 14 24.50 -18.87 -34.10
C GLY A 14 24.73 -18.10 -35.41
N TYR A 15 25.84 -18.38 -36.10
CA TYR A 15 26.13 -17.80 -37.41
C TYR A 15 25.14 -18.29 -38.49
N VAL A 16 24.79 -19.57 -38.49
CA VAL A 16 23.79 -20.14 -39.41
C VAL A 16 22.42 -19.49 -39.20
N VAL A 17 21.99 -19.28 -37.94
CA VAL A 17 20.72 -18.60 -37.62
C VAL A 17 20.75 -17.13 -38.06
N PHE A 18 21.86 -16.42 -37.83
CA PHE A 18 22.02 -15.02 -38.25
C PHE A 18 21.98 -14.86 -39.77
N VAL A 19 22.72 -15.71 -40.50
CA VAL A 19 22.72 -15.70 -41.98
C VAL A 19 21.34 -16.05 -42.55
N PHE A 20 20.60 -16.98 -41.91
CA PHE A 20 19.25 -17.33 -42.35
C PHE A 20 18.21 -16.24 -42.09
N LEU A 21 18.34 -15.51 -40.96
CA LEU A 21 17.51 -14.35 -40.65
C LEU A 21 17.78 -13.18 -41.60
N ALA A 22 19.05 -12.95 -41.96
CA ALA A 22 19.45 -11.98 -42.97
C ALA A 22 18.91 -12.35 -44.37
N PHE A 23 18.94 -13.64 -44.73
CA PHE A 23 18.37 -14.14 -45.98
C PHE A 23 16.83 -13.99 -46.02
N HIS A 24 16.14 -14.19 -44.89
CA HIS A 24 14.70 -13.96 -44.78
C HIS A 24 14.34 -12.47 -44.85
N ALA A 25 15.13 -11.59 -44.23
CA ALA A 25 14.95 -10.15 -44.34
C ALA A 25 15.09 -9.67 -45.79
N ALA A 26 16.04 -10.24 -46.55
CA ALA A 26 16.15 -10.00 -47.98
C ALA A 26 14.94 -10.57 -48.76
N ALA A 27 14.53 -11.82 -48.51
CA ALA A 27 13.39 -12.43 -49.21
C ALA A 27 12.06 -11.69 -48.98
N PHE A 28 11.85 -11.12 -47.79
CA PHE A 28 10.68 -10.32 -47.44
C PHE A 28 10.72 -8.94 -48.11
N ALA A 29 11.90 -8.30 -48.17
CA ALA A 29 12.10 -7.04 -48.91
C ALA A 29 11.86 -7.20 -50.43
N TYR A 30 12.01 -8.42 -50.97
CA TYR A 30 11.78 -8.74 -52.38
C TYR A 30 10.42 -9.42 -52.68
N GLY A 31 9.49 -9.47 -51.71
CA GLY A 31 8.08 -9.83 -51.98
C GLY A 31 7.75 -11.33 -52.05
N TYR A 32 8.60 -12.24 -51.56
CA TYR A 32 8.32 -13.67 -51.56
C TYR A 32 7.44 -14.09 -50.35
N SER A 33 6.11 -13.97 -50.49
CA SER A 33 5.11 -14.18 -49.42
C SER A 33 4.89 -15.65 -48.99
N TRP A 34 5.32 -16.62 -49.79
CA TRP A 34 5.13 -18.06 -49.53
C TRP A 34 6.02 -18.63 -48.40
N LEU A 35 7.11 -17.95 -48.01
CA LEU A 35 8.00 -18.36 -46.91
C LEU A 35 7.39 -18.15 -45.51
N SER A 36 6.25 -17.47 -45.40
CA SER A 36 5.58 -17.15 -44.12
C SER A 36 5.10 -18.37 -43.33
N SER A 37 4.87 -19.52 -43.97
CA SER A 37 4.39 -20.75 -43.31
C SER A 37 5.47 -21.50 -42.51
N LEU A 38 6.76 -21.24 -42.79
CA LEU A 38 7.90 -21.78 -42.03
C LEU A 38 8.22 -20.96 -40.77
N SER A 39 7.63 -19.76 -40.59
CA SER A 39 8.01 -18.77 -39.58
C SER A 39 7.61 -19.11 -38.14
N LYS A 40 6.51 -19.84 -37.92
CA LYS A 40 5.98 -20.12 -36.57
C LYS A 40 6.94 -20.91 -35.65
N PRO A 41 7.49 -22.07 -36.06
CA PRO A 41 8.45 -22.80 -35.21
C PRO A 41 9.78 -22.06 -35.04
N LEU A 42 10.16 -21.24 -36.02
CA LEU A 42 11.38 -20.42 -36.00
C LEU A 42 11.26 -19.20 -35.07
N ASN A 43 10.08 -18.57 -34.99
CA ASN A 43 9.79 -17.50 -34.03
C ASN A 43 9.90 -18.01 -32.59
N VAL A 44 9.41 -19.22 -32.33
CA VAL A 44 9.54 -19.89 -31.03
C VAL A 44 11.01 -20.18 -30.70
N MET A 45 11.82 -20.63 -31.66
CA MET A 45 13.25 -20.83 -31.46
C MET A 45 14.03 -19.52 -31.24
N ALA A 46 13.70 -18.45 -31.95
CA ALA A 46 14.36 -17.15 -31.81
C ALA A 46 14.05 -16.50 -30.45
N LEU A 47 12.80 -16.59 -29.99
CA LEU A 47 12.43 -16.23 -28.62
C LEU A 47 13.19 -17.11 -27.60
N ASP A 48 13.14 -18.44 -27.73
CA ASP A 48 13.83 -19.37 -26.82
C ASP A 48 15.36 -19.13 -26.75
N PHE A 49 15.99 -18.77 -27.87
CA PHE A 49 17.40 -18.39 -27.91
C PHE A 49 17.68 -17.05 -27.20
N SER A 50 16.85 -16.03 -27.44
CA SER A 50 16.94 -14.74 -26.74
C SER A 50 16.74 -14.89 -25.22
N TYR A 51 15.83 -15.78 -24.79
CA TYR A 51 15.57 -16.07 -23.38
C TYR A 51 16.70 -16.86 -22.70
N LYS A 52 17.33 -17.81 -23.42
CA LYS A 52 18.52 -18.53 -22.91
C LYS A 52 19.74 -17.61 -22.75
N LEU A 53 19.78 -16.50 -23.49
CA LEU A 53 20.79 -15.45 -23.33
C LEU A 53 20.56 -14.63 -22.04
N ASP A 54 19.33 -14.23 -21.71
CA ASP A 54 19.00 -13.51 -20.47
C ASP A 54 19.33 -14.31 -19.20
N ASN A 55 19.06 -15.62 -19.21
CA ASN A 55 19.39 -16.50 -18.08
C ASN A 55 20.90 -16.70 -17.83
N ARG A 56 21.77 -16.32 -18.79
CA ARG A 56 23.23 -16.42 -18.65
C ARG A 56 23.94 -15.07 -18.55
N PHE A 57 23.36 -14.02 -19.11
CA PHE A 57 23.91 -12.67 -19.15
C PHE A 57 22.80 -11.68 -18.84
N SER A 58 22.70 -11.26 -17.57
CA SER A 58 21.72 -10.27 -17.11
C SER A 58 21.76 -9.01 -17.98
N GLY A 59 20.67 -8.75 -18.72
CA GLY A 59 20.45 -7.51 -19.49
C GLY A 59 20.76 -7.58 -20.99
N ALA A 60 21.43 -8.62 -21.50
CA ALA A 60 21.75 -8.73 -22.93
C ALA A 60 20.58 -9.27 -23.77
N GLY A 61 19.73 -10.13 -23.21
CA GLY A 61 18.55 -10.68 -23.90
C GLY A 61 17.40 -9.66 -24.01
N GLY A 62 17.24 -8.79 -23.00
CA GLY A 62 16.28 -7.69 -23.03
C GLY A 62 16.51 -6.69 -24.17
N ALA A 63 17.76 -6.28 -24.41
CA ALA A 63 18.13 -5.39 -25.52
C ALA A 63 17.92 -6.03 -26.90
N MET A 64 18.20 -7.34 -27.02
CA MET A 64 17.97 -8.09 -28.25
C MET A 64 16.47 -8.28 -28.53
N ARG A 65 15.63 -8.49 -27.51
CA ARG A 65 14.16 -8.48 -27.63
C ARG A 65 13.64 -7.13 -28.11
N ALA A 66 14.07 -6.04 -27.50
CA ALA A 66 13.65 -4.69 -27.90
C ALA A 66 13.98 -4.39 -29.37
N ALA A 67 15.16 -4.83 -29.85
CA ALA A 67 15.57 -4.69 -31.26
C ALA A 67 14.79 -5.62 -32.22
N LEU A 68 14.44 -6.83 -31.80
CA LEU A 68 13.68 -7.78 -32.63
C LEU A 68 12.20 -7.41 -32.75
N PHE A 69 11.60 -6.78 -31.73
CA PHE A 69 10.23 -6.26 -31.80
C PHE A 69 10.13 -4.91 -32.52
N SER A 70 11.15 -4.05 -32.43
CA SER A 70 11.14 -2.74 -33.10
C SER A 70 11.34 -2.82 -34.62
N THR A 71 11.88 -3.93 -35.12
CA THR A 71 12.12 -4.17 -36.57
C THR A 71 10.97 -4.89 -37.28
N GLY A 72 9.93 -5.33 -36.55
CA GLY A 72 8.76 -6.02 -37.13
C GLY A 72 9.03 -7.45 -37.62
N LEU A 73 10.23 -7.99 -37.40
CA LEU A 73 10.65 -9.36 -37.79
C LEU A 73 10.00 -10.46 -36.94
N LEU A 74 9.51 -10.12 -35.74
CA LEU A 74 8.67 -10.98 -34.89
C LEU A 74 7.35 -10.27 -34.63
N GLN A 75 6.23 -10.92 -34.96
CA GLN A 75 4.92 -10.52 -34.43
C GLN A 75 4.89 -10.84 -32.94
N ASP A 76 4.73 -9.81 -32.12
CA ASP A 76 4.34 -9.96 -30.73
C ASP A 76 3.03 -10.77 -30.69
N PRO A 77 3.00 -11.96 -30.06
CA PRO A 77 1.78 -12.74 -29.93
C PRO A 77 0.72 -12.04 -29.06
N THR A 78 0.99 -10.83 -28.57
CA THR A 78 0.06 -10.00 -27.81
C THR A 78 -0.42 -8.74 -28.56
N PRO A 79 -1.19 -8.87 -29.66
CA PRO A 79 -1.96 -7.73 -30.19
C PRO A 79 -2.90 -7.10 -29.15
N PHE A 80 -3.23 -7.82 -28.07
CA PHE A 80 -4.17 -7.42 -27.02
C PHE A 80 -3.58 -6.60 -25.85
N LEU A 81 -2.26 -6.36 -25.76
CA LEU A 81 -1.64 -5.73 -24.57
C LEU A 81 -1.05 -4.33 -24.80
N ARG A 82 -1.35 -3.68 -25.93
CA ARG A 82 -1.07 -2.26 -26.14
C ARG A 82 -2.12 -1.32 -25.57
N GLU A 83 -3.30 -1.85 -25.21
CA GLU A 83 -4.25 -1.08 -24.42
C GLU A 83 -3.68 -0.97 -23.00
N ASN A 84 -3.55 0.26 -22.51
CA ASN A 84 -3.34 0.52 -21.09
C ASN A 84 -4.51 -0.16 -20.36
N LEU A 85 -4.32 -1.39 -19.88
CA LEU A 85 -5.31 -2.08 -19.07
C LEU A 85 -5.56 -1.19 -17.86
N SER A 86 -6.73 -0.52 -17.86
CA SER A 86 -7.15 0.32 -16.75
C SER A 86 -7.58 -0.61 -15.62
N PHE A 87 -6.62 -0.98 -14.78
CA PHE A 87 -6.90 -1.66 -13.53
C PHE A 87 -7.18 -0.62 -12.44
N ASP A 88 -8.37 -0.70 -11.82
CA ASP A 88 -8.76 0.20 -10.73
C ASP A 88 -7.97 -0.13 -9.46
N LEU A 89 -7.00 0.72 -9.18
CA LEU A 89 -6.29 0.68 -7.91
C LEU A 89 -7.24 1.00 -6.75
N PRO A 90 -7.09 0.33 -5.59
CA PRO A 90 -7.72 0.81 -4.37
C PRO A 90 -7.35 2.27 -4.14
N ARG A 91 -8.34 3.07 -3.78
CA ARG A 91 -8.11 4.42 -3.30
C ARG A 91 -7.64 4.31 -1.86
N TRP A 92 -6.44 4.80 -1.58
CA TRP A 92 -6.03 5.04 -0.20
C TRP A 92 -6.97 6.08 0.41
N ARG A 93 -7.43 5.81 1.64
CA ARG A 93 -8.43 6.64 2.31
C ARG A 93 -7.87 7.23 3.61
N GLY A 94 -6.58 7.58 3.68
CA GLY A 94 -6.01 8.22 4.88
C GLY A 94 -5.41 7.29 5.93
N THR A 95 -4.80 7.88 6.98
CA THR A 95 -4.47 7.17 8.23
C THR A 95 -5.69 6.44 8.79
N GLY A 96 -5.57 5.16 9.09
CA GLY A 96 -6.65 4.39 9.72
C GLY A 96 -7.63 3.74 8.74
N ALA A 97 -7.68 4.18 7.48
CA ALA A 97 -8.29 3.42 6.40
C ALA A 97 -7.22 2.84 5.50
N ASN A 98 -6.67 1.73 6.00
CA ASN A 98 -5.88 0.74 5.26
C ASN A 98 -6.45 0.59 3.84
N ALA A 99 -5.61 0.49 2.80
CA ALA A 99 -6.05 0.21 1.43
C ALA A 99 -6.92 -1.07 1.32
N LEU A 100 -6.85 -1.95 2.33
CA LEU A 100 -7.76 -3.07 2.55
C LEU A 100 -9.20 -2.65 2.84
N ARG A 101 -9.43 -1.54 3.54
CA ARG A 101 -10.74 -1.04 4.00
C ARG A 101 -11.47 -0.27 2.89
N ARG A 102 -11.81 -0.97 1.80
CA ARG A 102 -12.51 -0.39 0.63
C ARG A 102 -13.89 0.19 0.97
N ASP A 103 -14.56 -0.34 1.99
CA ASP A 103 -15.92 0.05 2.39
C ASP A 103 -15.98 0.39 3.89
N THR A 104 -16.31 1.64 4.21
CA THR A 104 -16.55 2.09 5.59
C THR A 104 -18.03 2.11 5.95
N ALA A 105 -18.91 1.69 5.04
CA ALA A 105 -20.34 1.79 5.23
C ALA A 105 -20.80 1.10 6.53
N PRO A 106 -21.84 1.66 7.18
CA PRO A 106 -22.35 1.10 8.41
C PRO A 106 -22.96 -0.29 8.19
N ARG A 107 -22.70 -1.16 9.15
CA ARG A 107 -23.17 -2.54 9.20
C ARG A 107 -23.62 -2.84 10.62
N TYR A 108 -24.69 -3.61 10.74
CA TYR A 108 -25.31 -3.95 12.02
C TYR A 108 -25.60 -5.43 12.08
N GLY A 109 -25.41 -6.04 13.26
CA GLY A 109 -25.79 -7.41 13.54
C GLY A 109 -27.31 -7.59 13.54
N LEU A 110 -27.75 -8.85 13.64
CA LEU A 110 -29.17 -9.18 13.71
C LEU A 110 -29.88 -8.53 14.91
N ARG A 111 -29.13 -8.14 15.95
CA ARG A 111 -29.64 -7.45 17.15
C ARG A 111 -29.56 -5.92 17.04
N GLY A 112 -29.18 -5.38 15.89
CA GLY A 112 -29.04 -3.94 15.67
C GLY A 112 -27.77 -3.32 16.26
N ASP A 113 -26.81 -4.13 16.70
CA ASP A 113 -25.51 -3.68 17.19
C ASP A 113 -24.55 -3.37 16.03
N PRO A 114 -23.81 -2.24 16.06
CA PRO A 114 -22.79 -1.94 15.05
C PRO A 114 -21.74 -3.05 14.91
N ILE A 115 -21.29 -3.34 13.69
CA ILE A 115 -20.22 -4.33 13.46
C ILE A 115 -18.92 -3.59 13.12
N ALA A 116 -17.81 -3.97 13.76
CA ALA A 116 -16.48 -3.44 13.45
C ALA A 116 -16.03 -3.84 12.05
N LEU A 117 -15.14 -3.07 11.44
CA LEU A 117 -14.48 -3.51 10.23
C LEU A 117 -13.54 -4.68 10.60
N ASP A 118 -13.75 -5.85 10.03
CA ASP A 118 -12.80 -6.95 10.19
C ASP A 118 -11.52 -6.63 9.39
N ASP A 119 -10.36 -6.97 9.95
CA ASP A 119 -9.05 -6.82 9.27
C ASP A 119 -8.84 -7.83 8.13
N ASP A 120 -9.70 -8.85 8.04
CA ASP A 120 -9.60 -9.95 7.06
C ASP A 120 -10.42 -9.70 5.79
N ASN A 121 -11.00 -8.51 5.59
CA ASN A 121 -11.79 -8.20 4.40
C ASN A 121 -12.91 -9.23 4.10
N ARG A 122 -13.33 -10.07 5.07
CA ARG A 122 -14.42 -11.05 4.91
C ARG A 122 -15.76 -10.32 5.01
N PHE A 123 -16.10 -9.63 3.92
CA PHE A 123 -17.42 -9.04 3.74
C PHE A 123 -18.45 -10.12 3.38
N GLY A 124 -18.83 -10.92 4.37
CA GLY A 124 -19.99 -11.80 4.30
C GLY A 124 -20.30 -12.14 5.75
N LEU A 125 -21.34 -11.58 6.36
CA LEU A 125 -22.64 -12.24 6.41
C LEU A 125 -23.82 -11.25 6.56
N THR A 126 -23.56 -9.93 6.62
CA THR A 126 -24.58 -8.92 6.90
C THR A 126 -24.65 -7.84 5.81
N PRO A 127 -25.84 -7.59 5.22
CA PRO A 127 -26.02 -6.56 4.20
C PRO A 127 -25.62 -5.17 4.71
N ARG A 128 -25.03 -4.36 3.82
CA ARG A 128 -24.80 -2.94 4.07
C ARG A 128 -26.12 -2.25 4.41
N ALA A 129 -26.13 -1.40 5.44
CA ALA A 129 -27.30 -0.57 5.72
C ALA A 129 -27.51 0.43 4.57
N VAL A 130 -28.76 0.57 4.12
CA VAL A 130 -29.08 1.35 2.93
C VAL A 130 -29.35 2.79 3.33
N THR A 131 -28.54 3.71 2.83
CA THR A 131 -28.86 5.14 2.84
C THR A 131 -29.68 5.45 1.59
N THR A 132 -30.88 6.00 1.76
CA THR A 132 -31.85 6.18 0.67
C THR A 132 -31.84 7.61 0.11
N LYS A 133 -31.20 8.55 0.82
CA LYS A 133 -31.14 9.96 0.42
C LYS A 133 -29.85 10.62 0.88
N THR A 134 -29.11 11.19 -0.08
CA THR A 134 -27.90 11.98 0.19
C THR A 134 -28.24 13.48 0.30
N VAL A 135 -27.71 14.14 1.32
CA VAL A 135 -27.72 15.59 1.51
C VAL A 135 -26.28 16.08 1.40
N LYS A 136 -25.96 16.85 0.36
CA LYS A 136 -24.63 17.45 0.21
C LYS A 136 -24.55 18.73 1.03
N VAL A 137 -23.45 18.91 1.75
CA VAL A 137 -23.18 20.05 2.62
C VAL A 137 -21.83 20.64 2.21
N GLY A 138 -21.76 21.95 2.03
CA GLY A 138 -20.54 22.68 1.65
C GLY A 138 -20.11 23.77 2.63
N SER A 139 -20.89 24.03 3.69
CA SER A 139 -20.55 25.02 4.72
C SER A 139 -20.95 24.60 6.13
N ALA A 140 -20.40 25.27 7.15
CA ALA A 140 -20.75 25.03 8.55
C ALA A 140 -22.22 25.38 8.87
N ALA A 141 -22.79 26.39 8.20
CA ALA A 141 -24.19 26.76 8.35
C ALA A 141 -25.12 25.68 7.77
N GLU A 142 -24.78 25.16 6.59
CA GLU A 142 -25.50 24.04 5.98
C GLU A 142 -25.37 22.75 6.80
N LEU A 143 -24.19 22.51 7.42
CA LEU A 143 -24.01 21.39 8.34
C LEU A 143 -24.96 21.49 9.53
N ALA A 144 -25.03 22.66 10.17
CA ALA A 144 -25.96 22.90 11.28
C ALA A 144 -27.41 22.65 10.86
N GLN A 145 -27.81 23.16 9.70
CA GLN A 145 -29.14 22.93 9.15
C GLN A 145 -29.39 21.44 8.85
N ALA A 146 -28.42 20.74 8.26
CA ALA A 146 -28.56 19.34 7.90
C ALA A 146 -28.72 18.45 9.15
N LEU A 147 -27.95 18.71 10.22
CA LEU A 147 -28.08 17.99 11.49
C LEU A 147 -29.44 18.23 12.16
N ALA A 148 -29.93 19.48 12.11
CA ALA A 148 -31.23 19.86 12.65
C ALA A 148 -32.43 19.31 11.85
N GLN A 149 -32.24 18.95 10.58
CA GLN A 149 -33.28 18.46 9.67
C GLN A 149 -33.12 16.99 9.29
N ALA A 150 -32.16 16.31 9.91
CA ALA A 150 -31.80 14.94 9.60
C ALA A 150 -32.97 13.97 9.82
N ARG A 151 -33.05 12.93 8.99
CA ARG A 151 -34.07 11.86 9.07
C ARG A 151 -33.41 10.50 8.90
N ALA A 152 -34.03 9.46 9.45
CA ALA A 152 -33.58 8.07 9.29
C ALA A 152 -33.26 7.73 7.83
N GLY A 153 -32.13 7.04 7.60
CA GLY A 153 -31.65 6.64 6.28
C GLY A 153 -30.98 7.75 5.46
N GLN A 154 -30.83 8.97 6.00
CA GLN A 154 -30.11 10.03 5.31
C GLN A 154 -28.59 9.92 5.46
N GLU A 155 -27.89 10.28 4.39
CA GLU A 155 -26.45 10.45 4.37
C GLU A 155 -26.11 11.93 4.14
N ILE A 156 -25.60 12.60 5.17
CA ILE A 156 -25.08 13.95 5.13
C ILE A 156 -23.62 13.88 4.70
N VAL A 157 -23.33 14.29 3.46
CA VAL A 157 -22.02 14.20 2.83
C VAL A 157 -21.41 15.58 2.73
N LEU A 158 -20.31 15.79 3.46
CA LEU A 158 -19.57 17.04 3.47
C LEU A 158 -18.61 17.05 2.29
N ALA A 159 -18.79 18.04 1.40
CA ALA A 159 -17.85 18.30 0.33
C ALA A 159 -16.45 18.63 0.91
N PRO A 160 -15.36 18.39 0.16
CA PRO A 160 -14.03 18.79 0.56
C PRO A 160 -13.97 20.29 0.90
N GLY A 161 -13.42 20.61 2.06
CA GLY A 161 -13.36 21.95 2.61
C GLY A 161 -13.04 21.94 4.10
N VAL A 162 -12.78 23.14 4.63
CA VAL A 162 -12.60 23.38 6.06
C VAL A 162 -13.86 24.05 6.60
N TYR A 163 -14.46 23.44 7.62
CA TYR A 163 -15.69 23.87 8.25
C TYR A 163 -15.35 24.43 9.63
N HIS A 164 -15.35 25.75 9.75
CA HIS A 164 -15.03 26.41 11.00
C HIS A 164 -16.27 26.50 11.91
N LEU A 165 -16.20 25.86 13.07
CA LEU A 165 -17.18 25.99 14.14
C LEU A 165 -16.67 27.03 15.14
N ALA A 166 -17.37 28.14 15.25
CA ALA A 166 -16.99 29.24 16.14
C ALA A 166 -16.96 28.78 17.62
N PRO A 167 -16.18 29.45 18.49
CA PRO A 167 -16.18 29.14 19.93
C PRO A 167 -17.59 29.07 20.52
N GLY A 168 -17.86 28.05 21.34
CA GLY A 168 -19.16 27.81 21.98
C GLY A 168 -20.25 27.23 21.08
N THR A 169 -19.99 27.00 19.78
CA THR A 169 -20.98 26.42 18.85
C THR A 169 -21.45 25.04 19.30
N LYS A 170 -22.76 24.85 19.43
CA LYS A 170 -23.38 23.55 19.76
C LYS A 170 -24.24 23.09 18.58
N LEU A 171 -23.84 22.00 17.93
CA LEU A 171 -24.62 21.40 16.85
C LEU A 171 -25.32 20.15 17.38
N ASP A 172 -26.65 20.14 17.38
CA ASP A 172 -27.44 19.02 17.89
C ASP A 172 -27.94 18.13 16.75
N THR A 173 -27.88 16.82 16.95
CA THR A 173 -28.68 15.90 16.16
C THR A 173 -30.15 16.02 16.58
N ALA A 174 -31.08 16.09 15.61
CA ALA A 174 -32.51 16.32 15.89
C ALA A 174 -33.40 15.05 15.80
N ALA A 175 -32.87 13.95 15.26
CA ALA A 175 -33.60 12.69 15.10
C ALA A 175 -32.65 11.50 15.18
N GLY A 176 -33.20 10.30 15.41
CA GLY A 176 -32.45 9.03 15.36
C GLY A 176 -32.77 8.22 14.11
N GLY A 177 -31.87 7.30 13.78
CA GLY A 177 -32.10 6.27 12.76
C GLY A 177 -32.47 4.91 13.37
N ASP A 178 -32.35 3.87 12.54
CA ASP A 178 -32.41 2.47 12.96
C ASP A 178 -31.33 1.63 12.26
N ALA A 179 -31.20 0.35 12.61
CA ALA A 179 -30.16 -0.53 12.07
C ALA A 179 -30.23 -0.73 10.54
N LYS A 180 -31.39 -0.54 9.90
CA LYS A 180 -31.55 -0.64 8.44
C LYS A 180 -31.35 0.71 7.77
N SER A 181 -31.71 1.79 8.47
CA SER A 181 -31.73 3.17 7.99
C SER A 181 -31.00 4.09 8.99
N PRO A 182 -29.68 3.91 9.20
CA PRO A 182 -28.91 4.79 10.07
C PRO A 182 -28.84 6.20 9.47
N ILE A 183 -28.54 7.19 10.31
CA ILE A 183 -28.20 8.53 9.83
C ILE A 183 -26.68 8.63 9.79
N VAL A 184 -26.13 8.96 8.63
CA VAL A 184 -24.68 8.99 8.40
C VAL A 184 -24.23 10.44 8.18
N LEU A 185 -23.27 10.89 8.97
CA LEU A 185 -22.49 12.11 8.73
C LEU A 185 -21.11 11.68 8.27
N ARG A 186 -20.70 12.08 7.06
CA ARG A 186 -19.36 11.75 6.58
C ARG A 186 -18.73 12.78 5.66
N GLY A 187 -17.41 12.77 5.59
CA GLY A 187 -16.70 13.41 4.50
C GLY A 187 -16.95 12.69 3.17
N GLU A 188 -16.96 13.45 2.08
CA GLU A 188 -16.89 12.87 0.74
C GLU A 188 -15.57 12.12 0.56
N THR A 189 -14.50 12.70 1.10
CA THR A 189 -13.15 12.13 1.19
C THR A 189 -12.55 12.50 2.52
N VAL A 190 -11.97 11.56 3.27
CA VAL A 190 -11.40 11.89 4.59
C VAL A 190 -10.27 12.92 4.50
N SER A 191 -9.47 12.91 3.43
CA SER A 191 -8.36 13.84 3.25
C SER A 191 -8.81 15.27 2.91
N GLY A 192 -10.05 15.41 2.46
CA GLY A 192 -10.61 16.67 1.98
C GLY A 192 -11.52 17.37 2.98
N THR A 193 -12.04 16.69 4.00
CA THR A 193 -13.08 17.24 4.89
C THR A 193 -12.56 17.44 6.32
N VAL A 194 -12.36 18.71 6.69
CA VAL A 194 -11.88 19.09 8.02
C VAL A 194 -12.97 19.86 8.77
N LEU A 195 -13.36 19.38 9.95
CA LEU A 195 -14.15 20.14 10.91
C LEU A 195 -13.21 20.79 11.93
N GLU A 196 -13.13 22.11 11.93
CA GLU A 196 -12.34 22.88 12.88
C GLU A 196 -13.20 23.38 14.03
N PHE A 197 -12.84 23.00 15.25
CA PHE A 197 -13.58 23.31 16.47
C PHE A 197 -12.88 24.45 17.20
N GLY A 198 -13.56 25.59 17.35
CA GLY A 198 -13.18 26.62 18.32
C GLY A 198 -13.34 26.12 19.76
N ALA A 199 -12.90 26.93 20.72
CA ALA A 199 -13.02 26.60 22.14
C ALA A 199 -14.48 26.25 22.51
N ASP A 200 -14.70 25.10 23.14
CA ASP A 200 -16.00 24.56 23.53
C ASP A 200 -16.99 24.35 22.37
N ALA A 201 -16.55 24.38 21.11
CA ALA A 201 -17.40 23.95 20.00
C ALA A 201 -17.59 22.42 20.06
N GLN A 202 -18.80 21.93 19.81
CA GLN A 202 -19.10 20.49 19.89
C GLN A 202 -20.30 20.09 19.03
N ILE A 203 -20.29 18.84 18.57
CA ILE A 203 -21.45 18.14 18.03
C ILE A 203 -22.03 17.26 19.13
N ARG A 204 -23.30 17.49 19.47
CA ARG A 204 -24.04 16.74 20.47
C ARG A 204 -24.91 15.68 19.80
N ILE A 205 -24.61 14.41 20.07
CA ILE A 205 -25.32 13.26 19.54
C ILE A 205 -26.37 12.85 20.56
N ASN A 206 -27.60 13.30 20.32
CA ASN A 206 -28.71 13.14 21.27
C ASN A 206 -29.62 11.94 20.95
N HIS A 207 -29.39 11.26 19.83
CA HIS A 207 -30.25 10.22 19.30
C HIS A 207 -29.48 9.00 18.78
N SER A 208 -30.16 7.86 18.66
CA SER A 208 -29.57 6.56 18.31
C SER A 208 -29.30 6.35 16.82
N HIS A 209 -28.45 5.36 16.52
CA HIS A 209 -28.07 4.92 15.15
C HIS A 209 -27.48 6.03 14.28
N TRP A 210 -26.67 6.89 14.89
CA TRP A 210 -25.82 7.83 14.16
C TRP A 210 -24.47 7.20 13.84
N VAL A 211 -24.00 7.47 12.63
CA VAL A 211 -22.68 7.08 12.15
C VAL A 211 -21.94 8.35 11.77
N MET A 212 -20.80 8.59 12.40
CA MET A 212 -19.87 9.64 11.98
C MET A 212 -18.64 8.97 11.40
N SER A 213 -18.30 9.29 10.15
CA SER A 213 -17.17 8.64 9.50
C SER A 213 -16.40 9.47 8.50
N ASP A 214 -15.15 9.11 8.26
CA ASP A 214 -14.33 9.72 7.19
C ASP A 214 -14.17 11.25 7.35
N LEU A 215 -13.86 11.71 8.58
CA LEU A 215 -13.70 13.12 8.92
C LEU A 215 -12.38 13.37 9.65
N ILE A 216 -11.76 14.52 9.37
CA ILE A 216 -10.73 15.10 10.22
C ILE A 216 -11.41 16.07 11.19
N LEU A 217 -11.22 15.84 12.49
CA LEU A 217 -11.66 16.73 13.56
C LEU A 217 -10.43 17.44 14.12
N ARG A 218 -10.41 18.77 14.08
CA ARG A 218 -9.25 19.56 14.49
C ARG A 218 -9.63 20.62 15.50
N GLY A 219 -8.95 20.65 16.64
CA GLY A 219 -9.02 21.77 17.57
C GLY A 219 -8.30 22.99 17.00
N ALA A 220 -9.00 24.11 16.85
CA ALA A 220 -8.45 25.38 16.37
C ALA A 220 -7.95 26.29 17.52
N CYS A 221 -7.69 25.71 18.69
CA CYS A 221 -7.26 26.45 19.88
C CYS A 221 -5.78 26.76 19.83
N VAL A 222 -5.41 27.89 20.41
CA VAL A 222 -4.04 28.39 20.36
C VAL A 222 -3.08 27.37 20.97
N VAL A 223 -2.04 27.02 20.21
CA VAL A 223 -0.96 26.14 20.68
C VAL A 223 -0.38 26.70 21.99
N GLY A 224 -0.33 25.88 23.04
CA GLY A 224 0.13 26.29 24.38
C GLY A 224 -0.96 26.89 25.29
N LYS A 225 -2.21 26.94 24.84
CA LYS A 225 -3.40 27.19 25.66
C LYS A 225 -4.16 25.88 25.93
N PRO A 226 -5.16 25.87 26.84
CA PRO A 226 -5.99 24.69 27.04
C PRO A 226 -6.57 24.17 25.72
N PRO A 227 -6.72 22.84 25.59
CA PRO A 227 -7.29 22.20 24.41
C PRO A 227 -8.74 22.67 24.18
N CYS A 228 -9.27 22.46 22.97
CA CYS A 228 -10.59 22.97 22.59
C CYS A 228 -11.80 22.37 23.31
N GLY A 229 -11.56 21.53 24.33
CA GLY A 229 -12.59 20.72 24.95
C GLY A 229 -12.79 19.42 24.17
N VAL A 230 -14.03 18.97 24.11
CA VAL A 230 -14.41 17.68 23.51
C VAL A 230 -15.25 17.93 22.26
N PRO A 231 -14.86 17.42 21.08
CA PRO A 231 -15.57 17.71 19.84
C PRO A 231 -16.91 16.97 19.73
N LEU A 232 -17.03 15.79 20.35
CA LEU A 232 -18.24 14.97 20.32
C LEU A 232 -18.77 14.74 21.74
N VAL A 233 -20.06 15.01 21.96
CA VAL A 233 -20.72 14.76 23.25
C VAL A 233 -21.94 13.91 23.02
N VAL A 234 -22.09 12.83 23.78
CA VAL A 234 -23.18 11.87 23.65
C VAL A 234 -24.14 11.98 24.82
N SER A 235 -25.45 12.00 24.52
CA SER A 235 -26.48 11.95 25.55
C SER A 235 -26.71 10.51 26.05
N ALA A 236 -27.11 10.36 27.31
CA ALA A 236 -27.39 9.05 27.91
C ALA A 236 -28.53 8.27 27.23
N GLY A 237 -29.35 8.93 26.41
CA GLY A 237 -30.44 8.30 25.66
C GLY A 237 -30.05 7.82 24.26
N ALA A 238 -28.85 8.14 23.78
CA ALA A 238 -28.38 7.76 22.45
C ALA A 238 -27.66 6.40 22.48
N SER A 239 -28.00 5.53 21.53
CA SER A 239 -27.51 4.14 21.45
C SER A 239 -27.14 3.74 20.02
N ALA A 240 -26.43 2.63 19.86
CA ALA A 240 -26.01 2.05 18.58
C ALA A 240 -25.23 3.04 17.70
N LEU A 241 -24.39 3.86 18.34
CA LEU A 241 -23.59 4.88 17.68
C LEU A 241 -22.35 4.25 17.04
N THR A 242 -21.88 4.82 15.93
CA THR A 242 -20.64 4.42 15.27
C THR A 242 -19.77 5.64 14.99
N LEU A 243 -18.58 5.68 15.57
CA LEU A 243 -17.51 6.63 15.23
C LEU A 243 -16.45 5.86 14.45
N ARG A 244 -16.30 6.12 13.15
CA ARG A 244 -15.50 5.27 12.27
C ARG A 244 -14.52 6.06 11.41
N ASN A 245 -13.26 5.63 11.35
CA ASN A 245 -12.26 6.26 10.48
C ASN A 245 -12.20 7.80 10.68
N LEU A 246 -12.23 8.22 11.94
CA LEU A 246 -12.04 9.62 12.32
C LEU A 246 -10.56 9.87 12.58
N PHE A 247 -10.06 11.04 12.18
CA PHE A 247 -8.77 11.53 12.64
C PHE A 247 -8.96 12.76 13.50
N ALA A 248 -8.55 12.72 14.75
CA ALA A 248 -8.76 13.80 15.69
C ALA A 248 -7.43 14.32 16.27
N SER A 249 -7.31 15.64 16.38
CA SER A 249 -6.16 16.29 17.02
C SER A 249 -6.57 17.60 17.71
N GLY A 250 -5.83 18.00 18.75
CA GLY A 250 -6.11 19.23 19.51
C GLY A 250 -7.19 19.07 20.59
N PHE A 251 -7.50 17.83 20.99
CA PHE A 251 -8.48 17.50 22.02
C PHE A 251 -7.88 16.56 23.06
N ASP A 252 -8.37 16.64 24.29
CA ASP A 252 -8.01 15.69 25.37
C ASP A 252 -8.84 14.42 25.31
N LEU A 253 -10.02 14.52 24.72
CA LEU A 253 -11.00 13.45 24.59
C LEU A 253 -11.67 13.55 23.23
N LEU A 254 -11.82 12.44 22.49
CA LEU A 254 -12.56 12.45 21.22
C LEU A 254 -14.07 12.52 21.48
N VAL A 255 -14.60 11.65 22.35
CA VAL A 255 -16.02 11.62 22.68
C VAL A 255 -16.24 11.56 24.18
N GLN A 256 -17.10 12.46 24.68
CA GLN A 256 -17.53 12.48 26.07
C GLN A 256 -18.93 11.89 26.20
N GLY A 257 -19.12 11.11 27.26
CA GLY A 257 -20.43 10.65 27.67
C GLY A 257 -20.66 9.18 27.40
N GLN A 258 -21.62 8.63 28.15
CA GLN A 258 -21.98 7.23 28.11
C GLN A 258 -23.21 7.04 27.21
N PRO A 259 -23.10 6.27 26.12
CA PRO A 259 -24.27 5.82 25.36
C PRO A 259 -25.24 5.05 26.25
N GLY A 260 -26.53 5.06 25.87
CA GLY A 260 -27.56 4.28 26.54
C GLY A 260 -27.39 2.75 26.42
N ASP A 261 -26.36 2.30 25.68
CA ASP A 261 -26.01 0.90 25.50
C ASP A 261 -24.52 0.62 25.68
N ARG A 262 -24.16 -0.68 25.62
CA ARG A 262 -22.77 -1.16 25.54
C ARG A 262 -22.37 -1.58 24.12
N ASN A 263 -23.18 -1.22 23.13
CA ASN A 263 -23.04 -1.67 21.75
C ASN A 263 -22.50 -0.58 20.83
N SER A 264 -22.48 0.68 21.25
CA SER A 264 -21.86 1.76 20.50
C SER A 264 -20.36 1.52 20.28
N LEU A 265 -19.86 1.92 19.12
CA LEU A 265 -18.57 1.49 18.58
C LEU A 265 -17.71 2.67 18.14
N ILE A 266 -16.44 2.66 18.56
CA ILE A 266 -15.37 3.47 17.97
C ILE A 266 -14.45 2.51 17.19
N ASP A 267 -14.28 2.75 15.90
CA ASP A 267 -13.63 1.80 15.00
C ASP A 267 -12.68 2.49 14.01
N GLY A 268 -11.44 2.00 13.91
CA GLY A 268 -10.45 2.51 12.96
C GLY A 268 -10.12 4.01 13.12
N SER A 269 -10.41 4.60 14.28
CA SER A 269 -10.23 6.04 14.53
C SER A 269 -8.89 6.32 15.18
N THR A 270 -8.30 7.47 14.87
CA THR A 270 -7.03 7.95 15.42
C THR A 270 -7.26 9.22 16.22
N LEU A 271 -6.73 9.27 17.44
CA LEU A 271 -6.65 10.49 18.23
C LEU A 271 -5.19 10.78 18.60
N VAL A 272 -4.78 12.03 18.36
CA VAL A 272 -3.43 12.52 18.68
C VAL A 272 -3.47 13.41 19.91
N GLY A 273 -2.78 13.00 20.98
CA GLY A 273 -2.56 13.79 22.18
C GLY A 273 -3.68 13.72 23.22
N GLY A 274 -4.53 12.68 23.19
CA GLY A 274 -5.67 12.52 24.10
C GLY A 274 -6.11 11.07 24.27
N ALA A 275 -7.31 10.85 24.82
CA ALA A 275 -7.96 9.56 24.94
C ALA A 275 -9.24 9.47 24.08
N LEU A 276 -9.61 8.29 23.56
CA LEU A 276 -10.80 8.20 22.69
C LEU A 276 -12.10 8.49 23.43
N THR A 277 -12.25 7.99 24.64
CA THR A 277 -13.49 8.09 25.42
C THR A 277 -13.22 8.00 26.91
N ASP A 278 -14.12 8.59 27.70
CA ASP A 278 -14.11 8.55 29.17
C ASP A 278 -15.02 7.44 29.72
N SER A 279 -15.68 6.69 28.84
CA SER A 279 -16.66 5.67 29.21
C SER A 279 -16.26 4.27 28.72
N PRO A 280 -16.28 3.24 29.59
CA PRO A 280 -16.03 1.86 29.19
C PRO A 280 -17.21 1.24 28.42
N ALA A 281 -18.32 1.97 28.24
CA ALA A 281 -19.48 1.48 27.49
C ALA A 281 -19.23 1.39 25.98
N TRP A 282 -18.21 2.07 25.47
CA TRP A 282 -17.84 2.00 24.06
C TRP A 282 -17.06 0.73 23.77
N ARG A 283 -17.51 -0.03 22.77
CA ARG A 283 -16.65 -1.00 22.11
C ARG A 283 -15.63 -0.27 21.27
N GLN A 284 -14.41 -0.78 21.27
CA GLN A 284 -13.31 -0.20 20.54
C GLN A 284 -12.66 -1.28 19.66
N ALA A 285 -12.42 -0.95 18.40
CA ALA A 285 -11.75 -1.84 17.46
C ALA A 285 -10.75 -1.03 16.64
N LEU A 286 -9.51 -1.51 16.55
CA LEU A 286 -8.53 -1.03 15.55
C LEU A 286 -8.24 0.48 15.62
N ASN A 287 -8.48 1.09 16.79
CA ASN A 287 -8.23 2.50 17.02
C ASN A 287 -6.77 2.74 17.38
N LYS A 288 -6.31 3.98 17.17
CA LYS A 288 -4.99 4.45 17.57
C LYS A 288 -5.13 5.61 18.54
N GLU A 289 -4.67 5.38 19.77
CA GLU A 289 -4.56 6.42 20.80
C GLU A 289 -3.10 6.80 20.94
N ILE A 290 -2.71 7.92 20.35
CA ILE A 290 -1.37 8.47 20.54
C ILE A 290 -1.46 9.32 21.81
N SER A 291 -1.21 8.69 22.95
CA SER A 291 -1.49 9.26 24.26
C SER A 291 -0.55 10.41 24.61
N LYS A 292 -0.96 11.30 25.52
CA LYS A 292 -0.06 12.33 26.07
C LYS A 292 1.19 11.77 26.76
N ALA A 293 1.13 10.52 27.24
CA ALA A 293 2.24 9.85 27.91
C ALA A 293 3.26 9.28 26.90
N GLU A 294 2.79 8.77 25.77
CA GLU A 294 3.64 8.45 24.61
C GLU A 294 4.20 9.73 23.97
N THR A 295 3.39 10.79 23.92
CA THR A 295 3.85 12.15 23.65
C THR A 295 4.36 12.86 24.91
N GLY A 296 5.01 12.17 25.86
CA GLY A 296 5.69 12.77 27.03
C GLY A 296 6.90 13.63 26.65
N GLN A 297 6.79 14.26 25.48
CA GLN A 297 7.70 14.52 24.40
C GLN A 297 7.01 15.64 23.61
N LYS A 298 7.77 16.63 23.12
CA LYS A 298 7.19 17.80 22.46
C LYS A 298 6.34 17.38 21.24
N LEU A 299 5.13 17.91 21.11
CA LEU A 299 4.32 17.80 19.88
C LEU A 299 4.50 19.08 19.06
N VAL A 300 4.91 18.94 17.80
CA VAL A 300 4.98 20.05 16.85
C VAL A 300 4.06 19.78 15.69
N VAL A 301 3.04 20.64 15.53
CA VAL A 301 2.11 20.59 14.39
C VAL A 301 2.70 21.41 13.24
N VAL A 302 2.66 20.86 12.03
CA VAL A 302 3.20 21.46 10.81
C VAL A 302 2.10 21.62 9.77
N CYS A 303 1.90 22.81 9.24
CA CYS A 303 0.99 23.05 8.12
C CYS A 303 1.75 23.08 6.79
N PRO A 304 1.07 22.81 5.67
CA PRO A 304 1.58 23.18 4.35
C PRO A 304 1.92 24.68 4.29
N GLU A 305 2.97 25.05 3.54
CA GLU A 305 3.37 26.47 3.38
C GLU A 305 2.30 27.32 2.68
N LYS A 306 1.46 26.68 1.86
CA LYS A 306 0.35 27.31 1.14
C LYS A 306 -0.95 26.79 1.73
N GLY A 307 -1.82 27.68 2.18
CA GLY A 307 -3.11 27.32 2.76
C GLY A 307 -3.75 28.46 3.56
N PRO A 308 -4.94 28.23 4.14
CA PRO A 308 -5.56 29.15 5.09
C PRO A 308 -4.66 29.41 6.32
N PRO A 309 -4.92 30.47 7.12
CA PRO A 309 -4.08 30.84 8.26
C PRO A 309 -3.78 29.64 9.17
N PRO A 310 -2.51 29.39 9.51
CA PRO A 310 -2.13 28.15 10.18
C PRO A 310 -2.69 28.10 11.61
N THR A 311 -3.41 27.03 11.93
CA THR A 311 -3.69 26.59 13.32
C THR A 311 -2.48 25.88 13.95
N CYS A 312 -1.39 25.73 13.18
CA CYS A 312 -0.17 25.05 13.58
C CYS A 312 0.97 26.01 13.95
N GLY A 313 1.95 25.49 14.69
CA GLY A 313 3.10 26.27 15.18
C GLY A 313 4.30 26.35 14.22
N GLN A 314 4.31 25.60 13.11
CA GLN A 314 5.39 25.56 12.13
C GLN A 314 4.86 25.30 10.71
N THR A 315 5.58 25.76 9.69
CA THR A 315 5.34 25.40 8.28
C THR A 315 6.53 24.70 7.64
N ASN A 316 7.67 24.67 8.31
CA ASN A 316 8.89 24.05 7.81
C ASN A 316 9.19 22.76 8.59
N LEU A 317 9.22 21.63 7.89
CA LEU A 317 9.39 20.30 8.46
C LEU A 317 10.76 20.11 9.13
N TYR A 318 11.82 20.70 8.57
CA TYR A 318 13.15 20.66 9.19
C TYR A 318 13.17 21.39 10.53
N ARG A 319 12.62 22.61 10.59
CA ARG A 319 12.50 23.35 11.86
C ARG A 319 11.60 22.62 12.86
N ALA A 320 10.55 21.94 12.39
CA ALA A 320 9.69 21.15 13.26
C ALA A 320 10.45 19.99 13.91
N LEU A 321 11.26 19.26 13.15
CA LEU A 321 12.09 18.16 13.69
C LEU A 321 13.17 18.66 14.67
N GLN A 322 13.83 19.78 14.35
CA GLN A 322 14.76 20.40 15.30
C GLN A 322 14.06 20.85 16.59
N ALA A 323 12.85 21.40 16.44
CA ALA A 323 12.08 21.86 17.58
C ALA A 323 11.59 20.69 18.43
N VAL A 324 11.21 19.57 17.82
CA VAL A 324 10.60 18.43 18.52
C VAL A 324 11.61 17.66 19.38
N GLY A 325 12.85 17.50 18.89
CA GLY A 325 13.90 16.76 19.58
C GLY A 325 13.67 15.24 19.63
N ALA A 326 14.55 14.53 20.34
CA ALA A 326 14.54 13.07 20.39
C ALA A 326 13.32 12.51 21.14
N GLY A 327 12.60 11.59 20.48
CA GLY A 327 11.34 10.97 20.89
C GLY A 327 10.09 11.79 20.60
N GLY A 328 10.28 12.97 19.98
CA GLY A 328 9.24 13.95 19.72
C GLY A 328 8.21 13.49 18.69
N VAL A 329 7.04 14.12 18.71
CA VAL A 329 5.99 13.90 17.72
C VAL A 329 5.84 15.09 16.78
N VAL A 330 5.93 14.83 15.48
CA VAL A 330 5.60 15.80 14.43
C VAL A 330 4.26 15.39 13.81
N LEU A 331 3.26 16.27 13.88
CA LEU A 331 1.97 16.08 13.23
C LEU A 331 1.90 16.94 11.96
N LEU A 332 1.80 16.30 10.79
CA LEU A 332 1.52 16.99 9.53
C LEU A 332 0.01 17.11 9.35
N GLN A 333 -0.47 18.33 9.15
CA GLN A 333 -1.86 18.54 8.73
C GLN A 333 -2.09 18.12 7.27
N THR A 334 -3.34 17.90 6.88
CA THR A 334 -3.68 17.56 5.49
C THR A 334 -3.18 18.64 4.53
N GLY A 335 -2.64 18.21 3.38
CA GLY A 335 -2.16 19.08 2.32
C GLY A 335 -0.79 18.68 1.76
N VAL A 336 -0.36 19.40 0.73
CA VAL A 336 0.85 19.06 -0.03
C VAL A 336 2.06 19.81 0.50
N TYR A 337 3.09 19.05 0.86
CA TYR A 337 4.38 19.52 1.35
C TYR A 337 5.44 19.33 0.27
N ASN A 338 5.88 20.44 -0.31
CA ASN A 338 7.04 20.48 -1.19
C ASN A 338 8.33 20.58 -0.35
N GLN A 339 8.53 19.63 0.55
CA GLN A 339 9.62 19.62 1.52
C GLN A 339 10.21 18.22 1.65
N ALA A 340 11.46 18.17 2.09
CA ALA A 340 12.20 16.94 2.37
C ALA A 340 13.14 17.19 3.54
N VAL A 341 13.46 16.13 4.28
CA VAL A 341 14.22 16.27 5.51
C VAL A 341 14.99 15.00 5.88
N ALA A 342 16.12 15.18 6.55
CA ALA A 342 16.82 14.10 7.20
C ALA A 342 16.38 14.05 8.67
N ILE A 343 15.97 12.88 9.14
CA ILE A 343 15.58 12.65 10.54
C ILE A 343 16.83 12.15 11.26
N THR A 344 17.40 13.00 12.11
CA THR A 344 18.63 12.72 12.87
C THR A 344 18.36 12.42 14.33
N GLU A 345 17.23 12.89 14.84
CA GLU A 345 16.76 12.73 16.20
C GLU A 345 16.26 11.29 16.41
N ALA A 346 16.72 10.64 17.48
CA ALA A 346 16.26 9.31 17.84
C ALA A 346 14.77 9.32 18.21
N ASP A 347 14.08 8.22 17.93
CA ASP A 347 12.73 7.92 18.41
C ASP A 347 11.62 8.87 17.94
N VAL A 348 11.88 9.71 16.94
CA VAL A 348 10.87 10.62 16.40
C VAL A 348 9.71 9.85 15.74
N THR A 349 8.50 10.32 16.02
CA THR A 349 7.28 9.88 15.34
C THR A 349 6.73 10.99 14.47
N LEU A 350 6.62 10.75 13.17
CA LEU A 350 5.93 11.63 12.22
C LEU A 350 4.56 11.01 11.92
N ILE A 351 3.50 11.69 12.34
CA ILE A 351 2.11 11.33 12.03
C ILE A 351 1.58 12.32 11.00
N ALA A 352 0.87 11.81 10.01
CA ALA A 352 0.21 12.60 8.98
C ALA A 352 -1.31 12.53 9.16
N GLU A 353 -2.00 13.68 9.14
CA GLU A 353 -3.43 13.69 8.84
C GLU A 353 -3.68 13.05 7.46
N PRO A 354 -4.84 12.41 7.24
CA PRO A 354 -5.25 11.96 5.91
C PRO A 354 -5.05 13.05 4.85
N GLY A 355 -4.31 12.76 3.79
CA GLY A 355 -4.01 13.72 2.71
C GLY A 355 -2.77 14.59 2.93
N ALA A 356 -2.04 14.44 4.02
CA ALA A 356 -0.71 15.03 4.13
C ALA A 356 0.26 14.31 3.18
N HIS A 357 0.82 15.06 2.23
CA HIS A 357 1.54 14.52 1.08
C HIS A 357 2.93 15.14 0.92
N LEU A 358 4.00 14.37 1.10
CA LEU A 358 5.34 14.81 0.67
C LEU A 358 5.50 14.60 -0.83
N GLN A 359 5.75 15.67 -1.58
CA GLN A 359 5.77 15.61 -3.04
C GLN A 359 7.07 16.19 -3.64
N GLY A 360 7.70 15.40 -4.50
CA GLY A 360 8.71 15.84 -5.47
C GLY A 360 10.06 16.33 -4.93
N LYS A 361 10.18 16.64 -3.63
CA LYS A 361 11.42 17.10 -3.01
C LYS A 361 12.19 15.98 -2.33
N PHE A 362 13.50 16.12 -2.33
CA PHE A 362 14.41 15.19 -1.67
C PHE A 362 15.51 15.96 -0.93
N THR A 363 16.13 15.30 0.03
CA THR A 363 17.36 15.75 0.70
C THR A 363 18.48 14.74 0.48
N ASP A 364 19.73 15.16 0.70
CA ASP A 364 20.96 14.35 0.57
C ASP A 364 21.15 13.65 -0.79
N GLY A 365 20.44 14.08 -1.83
CA GLY A 365 20.40 13.36 -3.11
C GLY A 365 19.77 11.97 -3.01
N LYS A 366 19.00 11.68 -1.96
CA LYS A 366 18.54 10.33 -1.59
C LYS A 366 17.02 10.17 -1.62
N GLY A 367 16.29 10.96 -0.84
CA GLY A 367 14.86 10.74 -0.63
C GLY A 367 14.14 11.87 0.09
N ALA A 368 12.82 11.77 0.20
CA ALA A 368 12.00 12.76 0.91
C ALA A 368 12.27 12.75 2.41
N LEU A 369 12.33 11.56 3.01
CA LEU A 369 12.73 11.32 4.38
C LEU A 369 14.01 10.48 4.41
N VAL A 370 15.11 11.03 4.90
CA VAL A 370 16.38 10.28 5.07
C VAL A 370 16.58 9.96 6.55
N LEU A 371 16.48 8.69 6.92
CA LEU A 371 16.54 8.25 8.32
C LEU A 371 17.99 7.99 8.73
N LYS A 372 18.50 8.84 9.64
CA LYS A 372 19.88 8.77 10.17
C LYS A 372 19.90 8.52 11.69
N ALA A 373 18.77 8.16 12.26
CA ALA A 373 18.56 7.97 13.68
C ALA A 373 18.52 6.48 14.08
N ASN A 374 18.53 6.18 15.39
CA ASN A 374 18.44 4.79 15.87
C ASN A 374 17.06 4.18 15.66
N ARG A 375 15.99 4.98 15.71
CA ARG A 375 14.60 4.56 15.47
C ARG A 375 13.76 5.74 14.96
N ALA A 376 12.83 5.49 14.05
CA ALA A 376 11.80 6.46 13.64
C ALA A 376 10.47 5.75 13.32
N VAL A 377 9.35 6.46 13.48
CA VAL A 377 8.00 5.98 13.10
C VAL A 377 7.39 6.97 12.13
N ILE A 378 6.90 6.48 10.99
CA ILE A 378 6.15 7.27 10.00
C ILE A 378 4.75 6.66 9.87
N ASP A 379 3.71 7.42 10.24
CA ASP A 379 2.32 6.96 10.26
C ASP A 379 1.44 7.77 9.30
N GLY A 380 0.89 7.07 8.31
CA GLY A 380 -0.10 7.50 7.33
C GLY A 380 0.28 8.62 6.38
N LEU A 381 1.57 8.80 6.18
CA LEU A 381 2.08 9.74 5.20
C LEU A 381 1.80 9.26 3.77
N GLU A 382 1.28 10.15 2.94
CA GLU A 382 1.34 9.99 1.49
C GLU A 382 2.67 10.55 0.97
N CYS A 383 3.32 9.88 0.02
CA CYS A 383 4.51 10.43 -0.62
C CYS A 383 4.67 10.00 -2.08
N SER A 384 5.04 10.96 -2.93
CA SER A 384 5.16 10.70 -4.36
C SER A 384 6.18 11.56 -5.11
N GLN A 385 6.47 11.11 -6.32
CA GLN A 385 7.26 11.82 -7.32
C GLN A 385 8.72 12.06 -6.93
N ILE A 386 9.27 11.26 -6.01
CA ILE A 386 10.66 11.42 -5.58
C ILE A 386 11.60 10.93 -6.68
N ARG A 387 12.35 11.87 -7.25
CA ARG A 387 13.31 11.64 -8.35
C ARG A 387 14.64 12.30 -8.03
N VAL A 388 15.70 11.51 -8.02
CA VAL A 388 17.08 11.96 -7.77
C VAL A 388 17.99 11.58 -8.93
N GLY A 389 19.15 12.23 -9.04
CA GLY A 389 20.09 12.03 -10.16
C GLY A 389 20.69 10.61 -10.24
N SER A 390 20.85 9.94 -9.10
CA SER A 390 21.31 8.53 -9.03
C SER A 390 20.25 7.53 -9.49
N GLY A 391 18.99 7.96 -9.66
CA GLY A 391 17.95 7.10 -10.21
C GLY A 391 17.29 6.15 -9.21
N ASN A 392 17.45 6.37 -7.91
CA ASN A 392 16.87 5.53 -6.86
C ASN A 392 16.19 6.36 -5.76
N GLY A 393 15.65 7.51 -6.12
CA GLY A 393 14.99 8.45 -5.20
C GLY A 393 13.83 7.80 -4.46
N ALA A 394 13.86 7.86 -3.13
CA ALA A 394 12.90 7.15 -2.29
C ALA A 394 12.02 8.08 -1.44
N CYS A 395 10.80 7.68 -1.12
CA CYS A 395 10.04 8.36 -0.08
C CYS A 395 10.74 8.24 1.27
N VAL A 396 11.11 7.02 1.64
CA VAL A 396 11.94 6.75 2.82
C VAL A 396 13.26 6.12 2.39
N ARG A 397 14.36 6.78 2.77
CA ARG A 397 15.71 6.29 2.59
C ARG A 397 16.37 6.08 3.95
N GLN A 398 16.62 4.84 4.33
CA GLN A 398 17.23 4.54 5.62
C GLN A 398 18.75 4.43 5.48
N ASP A 399 19.49 5.25 6.23
CA ASP A 399 20.94 5.16 6.33
C ASP A 399 21.35 4.21 7.47
N ARG A 400 20.64 4.27 8.61
CA ARG A 400 20.83 3.39 9.76
C ARG A 400 19.60 3.28 10.65
N GLY A 401 19.61 2.29 11.55
CA GLY A 401 18.64 2.14 12.65
C GLY A 401 17.32 1.47 12.25
N ASP A 402 16.41 1.42 13.20
CA ASP A 402 15.09 0.82 13.06
C ASP A 402 14.10 1.82 12.46
N PHE A 403 13.07 1.33 11.78
CA PHE A 403 11.91 2.17 11.50
C PHE A 403 10.62 1.39 11.31
N ILE A 404 9.52 2.08 11.58
CA ILE A 404 8.17 1.59 11.36
C ILE A 404 7.50 2.49 10.33
N LEU A 405 6.98 1.91 9.26
CA LEU A 405 6.00 2.55 8.38
C LEU A 405 4.64 1.93 8.64
N ARG A 406 3.66 2.76 9.00
CA ARG A 406 2.31 2.33 9.29
C ARG A 406 1.32 3.12 8.46
N GLY A 407 0.38 2.49 7.77
CA GLY A 407 -0.68 3.23 7.09
C GLY A 407 -0.23 4.09 5.90
N VAL A 408 1.03 4.00 5.46
CA VAL A 408 1.61 4.94 4.49
C VAL A 408 1.14 4.63 3.06
N HIS A 409 1.11 5.65 2.20
CA HIS A 409 0.80 5.51 0.78
C HIS A 409 1.90 6.12 -0.08
N PHE A 410 2.82 5.28 -0.56
CA PHE A 410 3.97 5.75 -1.34
C PHE A 410 3.87 5.30 -2.80
N HIS A 411 3.87 6.27 -3.73
CA HIS A 411 3.62 5.94 -5.12
C HIS A 411 4.35 6.82 -6.13
N HIS A 412 4.52 6.32 -7.36
CA HIS A 412 5.05 7.09 -8.48
C HIS A 412 6.44 7.70 -8.20
N ASN A 413 7.26 6.96 -7.47
CA ASN A 413 8.64 7.31 -7.11
C ASN A 413 9.64 6.53 -7.97
N GLN A 414 10.93 6.83 -7.86
CA GLN A 414 11.94 5.90 -8.39
C GLN A 414 12.05 4.64 -7.52
N MET A 415 11.94 4.82 -6.19
CA MET A 415 11.80 3.79 -5.16
C MET A 415 10.73 4.23 -4.16
N ALA A 416 9.96 3.34 -3.55
CA ALA A 416 9.12 3.77 -2.42
C ALA A 416 9.93 3.77 -1.12
N VAL A 417 10.59 2.64 -0.83
CA VAL A 417 11.46 2.43 0.33
C VAL A 417 12.80 1.87 -0.14
N LEU A 418 13.90 2.45 0.35
CA LEU A 418 15.25 1.94 0.10
C LEU A 418 16.10 2.04 1.37
N THR A 419 16.63 0.91 1.85
CA THR A 419 17.43 0.86 3.09
C THR A 419 18.94 0.64 2.84
N GLY A 420 19.74 1.02 3.82
CA GLY A 420 21.20 0.95 3.80
C GLY A 420 21.74 -0.36 4.39
N GLN A 421 23.07 -0.49 4.46
CA GLN A 421 23.73 -1.69 5.03
C GLN A 421 23.78 -1.68 6.56
N LEU A 422 23.47 -0.56 7.20
CA LEU A 422 23.37 -0.42 8.66
C LEU A 422 21.90 -0.54 9.10
N GLY A 423 21.14 -1.42 8.44
CA GLY A 423 19.77 -1.79 8.74
C GLY A 423 19.61 -2.40 10.14
N GLY A 424 18.62 -1.90 10.88
CA GLY A 424 18.08 -2.56 12.07
C GLY A 424 16.80 -3.33 11.74
N THR A 425 15.79 -3.20 12.60
CA THR A 425 14.45 -3.77 12.38
C THR A 425 13.59 -2.84 11.53
N VAL A 426 13.05 -3.36 10.44
CA VAL A 426 12.12 -2.68 9.53
C VAL A 426 10.75 -3.32 9.65
N LEU A 427 9.76 -2.56 10.09
CA LEU A 427 8.36 -2.96 10.07
C LEU A 427 7.59 -2.09 9.09
N ILE A 428 6.92 -2.72 8.13
CA ILE A 428 5.95 -2.08 7.24
C ILE A 428 4.61 -2.74 7.47
N GLU A 429 3.61 -1.96 7.87
CA GLU A 429 2.28 -2.48 8.15
C GLU A 429 1.15 -1.58 7.66
N ASP A 430 0.02 -2.19 7.30
CA ASP A 430 -1.20 -1.48 6.87
C ASP A 430 -0.96 -0.46 5.74
N SER A 431 0.05 -0.69 4.90
CA SER A 431 0.62 0.29 3.99
C SER A 431 0.40 -0.09 2.52
N TYR A 432 0.47 0.90 1.63
CA TYR A 432 0.22 0.74 0.20
C TYR A 432 1.31 1.40 -0.67
N PHE A 433 1.96 0.59 -1.50
CA PHE A 433 3.04 0.99 -2.38
C PHE A 433 2.69 0.69 -3.83
N HIS A 434 2.86 1.65 -4.75
CA HIS A 434 2.66 1.33 -6.16
C HIS A 434 3.39 2.23 -7.16
N HIS A 435 3.63 1.68 -8.36
CA HIS A 435 4.18 2.44 -9.50
C HIS A 435 5.55 3.07 -9.21
N SER A 436 6.37 2.45 -8.37
CA SER A 436 7.78 2.83 -8.32
C SER A 436 8.49 2.30 -9.57
N GLY A 437 9.38 3.08 -10.15
CA GLY A 437 10.07 2.72 -11.39
C GLY A 437 10.97 3.84 -11.89
N ASN A 438 12.06 3.50 -12.58
CA ASN A 438 12.94 4.48 -13.20
C ASN A 438 13.16 4.21 -14.69
N PHE A 439 12.90 5.23 -15.53
CA PHE A 439 13.09 5.19 -16.99
C PHE A 439 14.56 5.31 -17.44
N LYS A 440 15.50 5.48 -16.50
CA LYS A 440 16.93 5.51 -16.81
C LYS A 440 17.43 4.08 -17.05
N TRP A 441 17.92 3.81 -18.26
CA TRP A 441 18.57 2.54 -18.62
C TRP A 441 19.60 2.10 -17.57
N GLY A 442 19.45 0.87 -17.06
CA GLY A 442 20.32 0.27 -16.05
C GLY A 442 20.01 0.67 -14.59
N ALA A 443 19.07 1.58 -14.34
CA ALA A 443 18.57 1.85 -13.00
C ALA A 443 17.30 1.03 -12.74
N LEU A 444 17.37 0.10 -11.78
CA LEU A 444 16.21 -0.69 -11.36
C LEU A 444 15.37 0.13 -10.39
N GLY A 445 14.06 0.16 -10.57
CA GLY A 445 13.12 0.69 -9.57
C GLY A 445 12.56 -0.45 -8.72
N HIS A 446 12.31 -0.23 -7.44
CA HIS A 446 11.64 -1.19 -6.56
C HIS A 446 10.60 -0.45 -5.74
N ASN A 447 9.44 -1.06 -5.51
CA ASN A 447 8.51 -0.50 -4.53
C ASN A 447 9.18 -0.56 -3.14
N VAL A 448 9.57 -1.76 -2.69
CA VAL A 448 10.27 -1.94 -1.41
C VAL A 448 11.62 -2.62 -1.62
N TYR A 449 12.71 -1.98 -1.15
CA TYR A 449 14.04 -2.59 -1.11
C TYR A 449 14.68 -2.47 0.27
N VAL A 450 14.75 -3.59 0.99
CA VAL A 450 15.45 -3.72 2.28
C VAL A 450 16.80 -4.42 2.09
N ASN A 451 17.87 -3.83 2.60
CA ASN A 451 19.25 -4.19 2.24
C ASN A 451 20.00 -4.98 3.33
N SER A 452 19.54 -4.92 4.58
CA SER A 452 20.07 -5.67 5.73
C SER A 452 19.08 -5.64 6.91
N GLY A 453 19.45 -6.27 8.03
CA GLY A 453 18.64 -6.25 9.26
C GLY A 453 17.53 -7.32 9.26
N ASP A 454 16.44 -7.03 9.95
CA ASP A 454 15.22 -7.85 10.00
C ASP A 454 14.05 -7.09 9.38
N PHE A 455 13.22 -7.78 8.59
CA PHE A 455 12.15 -7.15 7.84
C PHE A 455 10.82 -7.88 8.01
N THR A 456 9.78 -7.15 8.39
CA THR A 456 8.39 -7.61 8.39
C THR A 456 7.54 -6.70 7.51
N PHE A 457 6.81 -7.29 6.57
CA PHE A 457 5.81 -6.66 5.72
C PHE A 457 4.46 -7.34 5.99
N ARG A 458 3.53 -6.63 6.66
CA ARG A 458 2.26 -7.23 7.10
C ARG A 458 1.04 -6.41 6.72
N ARG A 459 -0.09 -7.05 6.40
CA ARG A 459 -1.35 -6.38 6.04
C ARG A 459 -1.17 -5.25 5.03
N SER A 460 -0.23 -5.41 4.11
CA SER A 460 0.28 -4.34 3.24
C SER A 460 0.26 -4.75 1.78
N TRP A 461 0.16 -3.76 0.90
CA TRP A 461 0.00 -3.95 -0.54
C TRP A 461 1.19 -3.31 -1.27
N THR A 462 1.86 -4.06 -2.15
CA THR A 462 2.88 -3.53 -3.06
C THR A 462 2.59 -4.01 -4.47
N ILE A 463 2.31 -3.07 -5.38
CA ILE A 463 1.83 -3.43 -6.72
C ILE A 463 2.42 -2.58 -7.84
N ARG A 464 2.49 -3.17 -9.03
CA ARG A 464 2.94 -2.52 -10.28
C ARG A 464 4.28 -1.81 -10.14
N ALA A 465 5.29 -2.44 -9.57
CA ALA A 465 6.67 -2.00 -9.70
C ALA A 465 7.08 -2.07 -11.18
N GLY A 466 7.47 -0.94 -11.76
CA GLY A 466 7.78 -0.85 -13.18
C GLY A 466 9.26 -1.08 -13.50
N LEU A 467 9.52 -1.36 -14.79
CA LEU A 467 10.83 -1.26 -15.44
C LEU A 467 11.84 -2.26 -14.89
N GLU A 468 11.48 -3.54 -14.95
CA GLU A 468 12.25 -4.69 -14.46
C GLU A 468 12.56 -4.64 -12.97
N GLY A 469 11.72 -3.89 -12.24
CA GLY A 469 11.73 -3.78 -10.80
C GLY A 469 11.27 -5.02 -10.05
N HIS A 470 11.08 -4.87 -8.75
CA HIS A 470 10.45 -5.88 -7.90
C HIS A 470 9.41 -5.18 -7.03
N GLU A 471 8.32 -5.87 -6.74
CA GLU A 471 7.37 -5.41 -5.72
C GLU A 471 8.06 -5.37 -4.36
N LEU A 472 8.90 -6.37 -4.08
CA LEU A 472 9.70 -6.47 -2.87
C LEU A 472 11.05 -7.13 -3.16
N LYS A 473 12.15 -6.43 -2.88
CA LYS A 473 13.50 -6.99 -2.83
C LYS A 473 14.03 -6.92 -1.39
N SER A 474 14.51 -8.04 -0.87
CA SER A 474 15.06 -8.09 0.49
C SER A 474 16.41 -8.79 0.54
N ARG A 475 17.37 -8.17 1.20
CA ARG A 475 18.65 -8.77 1.57
C ARG A 475 18.77 -8.93 3.09
N ALA A 476 17.69 -8.73 3.83
CA ALA A 476 17.60 -8.90 5.27
C ALA A 476 17.98 -10.33 5.71
N LYS A 477 18.41 -10.48 6.96
CA LYS A 477 18.66 -11.77 7.60
C LYS A 477 17.35 -12.57 7.74
N VAL A 478 16.29 -11.88 8.15
CA VAL A 478 14.94 -12.44 8.21
C VAL A 478 13.97 -11.55 7.45
N THR A 479 13.12 -12.15 6.62
CA THR A 479 12.04 -11.49 5.90
C THR A 479 10.73 -12.21 6.17
N ARG A 480 9.75 -11.51 6.75
CA ARG A 480 8.39 -11.98 7.00
C ARG A 480 7.40 -11.21 6.13
N ILE A 481 6.54 -11.93 5.41
CA ILE A 481 5.47 -11.37 4.57
C ILE A 481 4.17 -12.03 5.01
N GLU A 482 3.28 -11.26 5.61
CA GLU A 482 2.10 -11.78 6.32
C GLU A 482 0.84 -11.03 5.88
N ASP A 483 -0.24 -11.75 5.58
CA ASP A 483 -1.57 -11.16 5.27
C ASP A 483 -1.50 -10.05 4.21
N SER A 484 -0.64 -10.20 3.19
CA SER A 484 -0.23 -9.12 2.30
C SER A 484 -0.47 -9.42 0.83
N LEU A 485 -0.59 -8.38 0.00
CA LEU A 485 -0.76 -8.48 -1.45
C LEU A 485 0.48 -7.95 -2.17
N LEU A 486 1.09 -8.78 -3.00
CA LEU A 486 2.22 -8.42 -3.83
C LEU A 486 1.87 -8.75 -5.28
N ALA A 487 1.61 -7.74 -6.11
CA ALA A 487 1.01 -7.97 -7.42
C ALA A 487 1.60 -7.09 -8.53
N THR A 488 2.14 -7.72 -9.57
CA THR A 488 2.73 -6.99 -10.71
C THR A 488 1.64 -6.51 -11.67
N VAL A 489 0.50 -7.22 -11.72
CA VAL A 489 -0.69 -6.94 -12.52
C VAL A 489 -0.37 -6.86 -14.01
N ASP A 490 -0.15 -5.67 -14.54
CA ASP A 490 0.25 -5.45 -15.92
C ASP A 490 1.66 -4.84 -15.98
N ALA A 491 2.39 -4.62 -14.89
CA ALA A 491 3.72 -4.03 -14.97
C ALA A 491 4.73 -4.94 -15.70
N VAL A 492 5.73 -4.32 -16.32
CA VAL A 492 6.94 -5.01 -16.80
C VAL A 492 7.94 -5.01 -15.65
N ASP A 493 7.81 -5.96 -14.74
CA ASP A 493 8.71 -6.17 -13.61
C ASP A 493 9.66 -7.34 -13.88
N SER A 494 10.62 -7.59 -12.97
CA SER A 494 11.48 -8.78 -13.03
C SER A 494 10.79 -9.94 -12.32
N ARG A 495 10.97 -10.06 -11.00
CA ARG A 495 10.28 -11.03 -10.14
C ARG A 495 9.33 -10.25 -9.22
N THR A 496 8.23 -10.86 -8.78
CA THR A 496 7.39 -10.25 -7.76
C THR A 496 8.18 -10.06 -6.46
N ILE A 497 8.91 -11.11 -6.04
CA ILE A 497 9.72 -11.11 -4.81
C ILE A 497 11.13 -11.61 -5.11
N ASP A 498 12.14 -10.92 -4.58
CA ASP A 498 13.54 -11.30 -4.77
C ASP A 498 14.32 -11.21 -3.45
N LEU A 499 14.89 -12.35 -3.02
CA LEU A 499 15.77 -12.46 -1.85
C LEU A 499 17.17 -12.88 -2.26
N PRO A 500 18.02 -11.96 -2.75
CA PRO A 500 19.27 -12.37 -3.39
C PRO A 500 20.28 -13.00 -2.44
N ASN A 501 20.23 -12.62 -1.16
CA ASN A 501 21.19 -13.02 -0.13
C ASN A 501 20.73 -14.22 0.73
N ALA A 502 19.66 -14.93 0.31
CA ALA A 502 19.03 -15.96 1.13
C ALA A 502 18.55 -15.40 2.49
N GLY A 503 18.79 -16.11 3.59
CA GLY A 503 18.26 -15.79 4.93
C GLY A 503 16.96 -16.53 5.25
N GLU A 504 16.35 -16.23 6.39
CA GLU A 504 15.05 -16.82 6.72
C GLU A 504 13.93 -16.06 6.01
N LEU A 505 13.21 -16.74 5.12
CA LEU A 505 12.02 -16.24 4.44
C LEU A 505 10.78 -16.92 4.99
N ILE A 506 9.80 -16.14 5.42
CA ILE A 506 8.49 -16.60 5.84
C ILE A 506 7.44 -15.81 5.05
N ILE A 507 6.58 -16.51 4.30
CA ILE A 507 5.44 -15.93 3.60
C ILE A 507 4.18 -16.70 4.03
N GLU A 508 3.26 -16.02 4.68
CA GLU A 508 2.04 -16.63 5.21
C GLU A 508 0.79 -15.80 4.88
N ASN A 509 -0.31 -16.51 4.60
CA ASN A 509 -1.64 -15.93 4.39
C ASN A 509 -1.67 -14.79 3.35
N SER A 510 -0.76 -14.82 2.38
CA SER A 510 -0.55 -13.71 1.45
C SER A 510 -0.93 -14.07 0.02
N VAL A 511 -1.21 -13.04 -0.78
CA VAL A 511 -1.46 -13.18 -2.21
C VAL A 511 -0.26 -12.66 -2.98
N ILE A 512 0.26 -13.50 -3.87
CA ILE A 512 1.37 -13.18 -4.77
C ILE A 512 0.85 -13.31 -6.19
N HIS A 513 0.90 -12.23 -6.97
CA HIS A 513 0.38 -12.19 -8.32
C HIS A 513 1.44 -11.73 -9.31
N GLU A 514 1.79 -12.62 -10.25
CA GLU A 514 2.62 -12.34 -11.40
C GLU A 514 1.72 -12.11 -12.64
N GLY A 515 1.94 -10.97 -13.29
CA GLY A 515 1.27 -10.55 -14.51
C GLY A 515 1.91 -11.13 -15.78
N PRO A 516 1.18 -11.08 -16.91
CA PRO A 516 1.65 -11.64 -18.19
C PRO A 516 2.87 -10.94 -18.80
N ARG A 517 3.24 -9.75 -18.28
CA ARG A 517 4.35 -8.92 -18.79
C ARG A 517 5.63 -9.02 -17.95
N SER A 518 5.64 -9.83 -16.88
CA SER A 518 6.84 -10.05 -16.09
C SER A 518 7.98 -10.59 -16.96
N ALA A 519 9.16 -9.98 -16.82
CA ALA A 519 10.32 -10.26 -17.65
C ALA A 519 11.05 -11.53 -17.20
N ASN A 520 10.89 -11.92 -15.94
CA ASN A 520 11.45 -13.15 -15.39
C ASN A 520 10.41 -14.28 -15.41
N TRP A 521 10.89 -15.52 -15.48
CA TRP A 521 10.05 -16.73 -15.38
C TRP A 521 10.03 -17.30 -13.96
N ASP A 522 10.72 -16.65 -13.02
CA ASP A 522 10.68 -16.96 -11.60
C ASP A 522 9.80 -15.91 -10.92
N VAL A 523 8.69 -16.34 -10.29
CA VAL A 523 7.84 -15.44 -9.49
C VAL A 523 8.59 -14.97 -8.25
N ILE A 524 9.31 -15.90 -7.60
CA ILE A 524 10.10 -15.67 -6.39
C ILE A 524 11.52 -16.19 -6.60
N GLY A 525 12.50 -15.30 -6.41
CA GLY A 525 13.92 -15.63 -6.40
C GLY A 525 14.44 -15.71 -4.97
N TYR A 526 15.21 -16.75 -4.63
CA TYR A 526 15.82 -16.89 -3.31
C TYR A 526 17.28 -17.37 -3.42
N GLY A 527 18.19 -16.64 -2.76
CA GLY A 527 19.61 -16.95 -2.66
C GLY A 527 20.39 -16.90 -3.97
N LEU A 528 19.86 -16.26 -5.02
CA LEU A 528 20.42 -16.35 -6.38
C LEU A 528 21.72 -15.56 -6.61
N GLU A 529 22.04 -14.59 -5.74
CA GLU A 529 23.26 -13.77 -5.86
C GLU A 529 24.40 -14.22 -4.94
N VAL A 530 24.17 -15.24 -4.09
CA VAL A 530 25.20 -15.83 -3.23
C VAL A 530 26.10 -16.75 -4.07
N LYS A 531 27.41 -16.43 -4.16
CA LYS A 531 28.41 -17.14 -4.97
C LYS A 531 29.37 -18.03 -4.15
N GLY A 532 28.97 -18.46 -2.95
CA GLY A 532 29.82 -19.20 -2.01
C GLY A 532 29.03 -19.65 -0.78
N GLU A 533 29.64 -19.56 0.41
CA GLU A 533 28.97 -19.83 1.68
C GLU A 533 27.85 -18.82 1.94
N SER A 534 26.75 -19.30 2.55
CA SER A 534 25.61 -18.48 2.89
C SER A 534 26.01 -17.32 3.80
N LYS A 535 25.46 -16.13 3.54
CA LYS A 535 25.73 -14.92 4.34
C LYS A 535 25.23 -15.06 5.79
N TYR A 536 24.20 -15.88 6.00
CA TYR A 536 23.49 -16.04 7.26
C TYR A 536 23.59 -17.49 7.75
N GLU A 537 23.52 -17.67 9.06
CA GLU A 537 23.53 -18.99 9.71
C GLU A 537 22.25 -19.80 9.40
N VAL A 538 21.12 -19.11 9.25
CA VAL A 538 19.82 -19.72 8.92
C VAL A 538 19.42 -19.29 7.52
N ASN A 539 19.24 -20.26 6.62
CA ASN A 539 18.77 -20.04 5.25
C ASN A 539 17.61 -21.00 4.98
N ARG A 540 16.38 -20.57 5.26
CA ARG A 540 15.20 -21.40 5.10
C ARG A 540 14.10 -20.63 4.41
N VAL A 541 13.30 -21.33 3.62
CA VAL A 541 12.05 -20.81 3.05
C VAL A 541 10.84 -21.50 3.69
N THR A 542 9.91 -20.72 4.20
CA THR A 542 8.59 -21.15 4.65
C THR A 542 7.52 -20.40 3.87
N MET A 543 6.66 -21.13 3.16
CA MET A 543 5.51 -20.59 2.44
C MET A 543 4.27 -21.40 2.77
N ARG A 544 3.34 -20.81 3.54
CA ARG A 544 2.09 -21.45 3.96
C ARG A 544 0.84 -20.63 3.69
N ASN A 545 -0.26 -21.28 3.36
CA ASN A 545 -1.59 -20.65 3.23
C ASN A 545 -1.62 -19.46 2.25
N ASN A 546 -0.73 -19.44 1.26
CA ASN A 546 -0.69 -18.36 0.28
C ASN A 546 -1.53 -18.68 -0.95
N THR A 547 -2.04 -17.64 -1.62
CA THR A 547 -2.60 -17.77 -2.97
C THR A 547 -1.60 -17.15 -3.96
N ILE A 548 -1.07 -17.97 -4.85
CA ILE A 548 -0.04 -17.58 -5.82
C ILE A 548 -0.63 -17.70 -7.21
N VAL A 549 -0.74 -16.58 -7.92
CA VAL A 549 -1.36 -16.52 -9.24
C VAL A 549 -0.33 -16.07 -10.25
N SER A 550 -0.18 -16.82 -11.33
CA SER A 550 0.58 -16.42 -12.51
C SER A 550 -0.36 -16.36 -13.71
N ASP A 551 -0.51 -15.16 -14.27
CA ASP A 551 -1.19 -14.95 -15.55
C ASP A 551 -0.20 -15.02 -16.74
N ALA A 552 1.01 -15.57 -16.52
CA ALA A 552 1.99 -15.73 -17.58
C ALA A 552 1.53 -16.72 -18.66
N PHE A 553 1.91 -16.45 -19.91
CA PHE A 553 1.49 -17.27 -21.05
C PHE A 553 2.09 -18.69 -21.05
N ASN A 554 3.32 -18.84 -20.58
CA ASN A 554 3.98 -20.15 -20.43
C ASN A 554 4.19 -20.49 -18.95
N ALA A 555 4.62 -21.73 -18.70
CA ALA A 555 4.85 -22.22 -17.36
C ALA A 555 5.98 -21.46 -16.64
N VAL A 556 5.70 -21.02 -15.41
CA VAL A 556 6.65 -20.29 -14.55
C VAL A 556 7.19 -21.15 -13.42
N ASN A 557 8.34 -20.74 -12.88
CA ASN A 557 8.87 -21.24 -11.62
C ASN A 557 8.29 -20.39 -10.50
N VAL A 558 7.42 -20.96 -9.66
CA VAL A 558 6.89 -20.22 -8.51
C VAL A 558 7.99 -19.81 -7.54
N LEU A 559 8.92 -20.73 -7.24
CA LEU A 559 10.02 -20.51 -6.33
C LEU A 559 11.33 -21.09 -6.90
N ASN A 560 12.26 -20.20 -7.25
CA ASN A 560 13.64 -20.56 -7.59
C ASN A 560 14.55 -20.30 -6.39
N ALA A 561 14.65 -21.31 -5.53
CA ALA A 561 15.48 -21.27 -4.32
C ALA A 561 16.83 -21.93 -4.53
N ARG A 562 17.90 -21.20 -4.18
CA ARG A 562 19.28 -21.68 -4.09
C ARG A 562 19.84 -21.30 -2.72
N ASN A 563 20.89 -22.00 -2.28
CA ASN A 563 21.58 -21.69 -1.01
C ASN A 563 20.61 -21.70 0.18
N THR A 564 19.75 -22.73 0.24
CA THR A 564 18.74 -22.94 1.29
C THR A 564 19.01 -24.28 1.98
N ASP A 565 18.85 -24.31 3.29
CA ASP A 565 18.99 -25.49 4.15
C ASP A 565 17.71 -26.34 4.09
N ASP A 566 16.55 -25.68 4.06
CA ASP A 566 15.23 -26.32 4.00
C ASP A 566 14.21 -25.44 3.25
N VAL A 567 13.20 -26.09 2.66
CA VAL A 567 12.05 -25.41 2.05
C VAL A 567 10.74 -26.08 2.46
N THR A 568 9.96 -25.39 3.29
CA THR A 568 8.55 -25.71 3.51
C THR A 568 7.68 -24.94 2.52
N PHE A 569 6.97 -25.65 1.64
CA PHE A 569 6.00 -25.09 0.70
C PHE A 569 4.72 -25.93 0.77
N ALA A 570 3.77 -25.54 1.62
CA ALA A 570 2.58 -26.33 1.95
C ALA A 570 1.35 -25.44 2.13
N ASP A 571 0.17 -26.01 1.96
CA ASP A 571 -1.14 -25.39 2.14
C ASP A 571 -1.37 -24.14 1.25
N ASN A 572 -0.59 -24.01 0.17
CA ASN A 572 -0.76 -22.92 -0.78
C ASN A 572 -1.77 -23.32 -1.87
N VAL A 573 -2.45 -22.31 -2.41
CA VAL A 573 -3.19 -22.40 -3.66
C VAL A 573 -2.35 -21.77 -4.76
N VAL A 574 -2.07 -22.51 -5.82
CA VAL A 574 -1.25 -22.05 -6.95
C VAL A 574 -2.10 -22.10 -8.21
N VAL A 575 -2.23 -20.95 -8.88
CA VAL A 575 -3.10 -20.77 -10.03
C VAL A 575 -2.27 -20.33 -11.22
N GLY A 576 -2.43 -21.01 -12.35
CA GLY A 576 -1.69 -20.76 -13.59
C GLY A 576 -0.73 -21.89 -13.95
N LYS A 577 -0.09 -21.75 -15.11
CA LYS A 577 0.86 -22.74 -15.61
C LYS A 577 2.15 -22.67 -14.81
N VAL A 578 2.52 -23.75 -14.13
CA VAL A 578 3.75 -23.83 -13.32
C VAL A 578 4.61 -25.02 -13.73
N LYS A 579 5.94 -24.89 -13.61
CA LYS A 579 6.87 -25.96 -14.00
C LYS A 579 6.91 -27.12 -13.00
N ASP A 580 6.76 -26.81 -11.71
CA ASP A 580 6.85 -27.77 -10.62
C ASP A 580 5.62 -27.69 -9.70
N GLN A 581 4.97 -28.83 -9.46
CA GLN A 581 3.88 -28.96 -8.49
C GLN A 581 4.38 -29.72 -7.25
N ARG A 582 4.59 -28.99 -6.15
CA ARG A 582 5.01 -29.52 -4.85
C ARG A 582 3.82 -30.08 -4.07
N ARG A 583 4.02 -31.23 -3.40
CA ARG A 583 2.99 -31.91 -2.57
C ARG A 583 2.48 -31.00 -1.44
N GLY A 584 1.25 -31.25 -1.01
CA GLY A 584 0.60 -30.50 0.07
C GLY A 584 0.07 -29.13 -0.36
N ASN A 585 -0.15 -28.89 -1.65
CA ASN A 585 -0.68 -27.64 -2.19
C ASN A 585 -1.80 -27.95 -3.20
N THR A 586 -2.67 -26.98 -3.43
CA THR A 586 -3.75 -27.08 -4.43
C THR A 586 -3.36 -26.33 -5.69
N TYR A 587 -3.56 -26.92 -6.86
CA TYR A 587 -3.20 -26.32 -8.15
C TYR A 587 -4.42 -26.17 -9.05
N TYR A 588 -4.52 -25.03 -9.72
CA TYR A 588 -5.52 -24.76 -10.76
C TYR A 588 -4.83 -24.27 -12.04
N ASP A 589 -5.31 -24.72 -13.19
CA ASP A 589 -4.71 -24.34 -14.48
C ASP A 589 -4.83 -22.83 -14.77
N ASP A 590 -5.91 -22.21 -14.29
CA ASP A 590 -6.19 -20.79 -14.46
C ASP A 590 -7.14 -20.24 -13.38
N ARG A 591 -7.38 -18.92 -13.43
CA ARG A 591 -8.27 -18.20 -12.51
C ARG A 591 -9.71 -18.71 -12.54
N ALA A 592 -10.24 -19.09 -13.70
CA ALA A 592 -11.62 -19.55 -13.82
C ALA A 592 -11.81 -20.89 -13.10
N ALA A 593 -10.85 -21.82 -13.27
CA ALA A 593 -10.83 -23.09 -12.55
C ALA A 593 -10.72 -22.91 -11.02
N ALA A 594 -10.04 -21.85 -10.57
CA ALA A 594 -9.90 -21.50 -9.15
C ALA A 594 -11.08 -20.69 -8.59
N GLY A 595 -12.08 -20.33 -9.41
CA GLY A 595 -13.18 -19.43 -8.99
C GLY A 595 -12.72 -18.00 -8.65
N LEU A 596 -11.59 -17.57 -9.22
CA LEU A 596 -11.00 -16.26 -9.00
C LEU A 596 -11.51 -15.22 -10.01
N PRO A 597 -11.51 -13.92 -9.65
CA PRO A 597 -11.81 -12.85 -10.59
C PRO A 597 -10.90 -12.88 -11.82
N ALA A 598 -11.47 -12.67 -13.01
CA ALA A 598 -10.70 -12.65 -14.25
C ALA A 598 -9.65 -11.52 -14.27
N TYR A 599 -8.50 -11.77 -14.88
CA TYR A 599 -7.48 -10.75 -15.13
C TYR A 599 -8.09 -9.55 -15.91
N PRO A 600 -7.73 -8.29 -15.60
CA PRO A 600 -6.67 -7.82 -14.71
C PRO A 600 -7.08 -7.58 -13.25
N GLN A 601 -8.24 -8.09 -12.79
CA GLN A 601 -8.69 -7.82 -11.43
C GLN A 601 -7.73 -8.41 -10.38
N LEU A 602 -7.50 -7.67 -9.29
CA LEU A 602 -6.72 -8.17 -8.15
C LEU A 602 -7.43 -9.33 -7.48
N VAL A 603 -6.62 -10.32 -7.10
CA VAL A 603 -7.07 -11.46 -6.31
C VAL A 603 -7.26 -11.02 -4.85
N PRO A 604 -8.42 -11.29 -4.23
CA PRO A 604 -8.64 -10.96 -2.82
C PRO A 604 -7.67 -11.71 -1.91
N LEU A 605 -7.28 -11.11 -0.78
CA LEU A 605 -6.39 -11.75 0.22
C LEU A 605 -6.92 -13.09 0.74
N HIS A 606 -8.24 -13.28 0.74
CA HIS A 606 -8.88 -14.53 1.09
C HIS A 606 -9.71 -14.99 -0.10
N GLY A 607 -9.06 -15.66 -1.05
CA GLY A 607 -9.69 -16.10 -2.29
C GLY A 607 -9.06 -17.39 -2.78
N VAL A 608 -9.50 -18.52 -2.23
CA VAL A 608 -10.18 -19.61 -2.94
C VAL A 608 -11.00 -20.28 -1.85
N GLY A 609 -12.33 -20.20 -1.92
CA GLY A 609 -13.17 -20.91 -0.97
C GLY A 609 -12.89 -22.39 -1.10
N THR A 610 -12.39 -23.04 -0.05
CA THR A 610 -12.63 -24.47 0.12
C THR A 610 -14.13 -24.59 0.34
N GLY A 611 -14.88 -24.75 -0.75
CA GLY A 611 -16.30 -25.08 -0.67
C GLY A 611 -16.44 -26.39 0.07
N GLN A 612 -16.75 -26.30 1.37
CA GLN A 612 -17.42 -27.32 2.15
C GLN A 612 -18.44 -26.64 3.05
#